data_AF-A0A9Q4KXT0-F1
#
_entry.id   AF-A0A9Q4KXT0-F1
#
_cell.length_a   1.000
_cell.length_b   1.000
_cell.length_c   1.000
_cell.angle_alpha   90.00
_cell.angle_beta   90.00
_cell.angle_gamma   90.00
#
_symmetry.space_group_name_H-M   'P 1'
#
loop_
_entity.id
_entity.type
_entity.pdbx_description
1 polymer ?
#
loop_
_entity_poly.entity_id
_entity_poly.type
_entity_poly.pdbx_seq_one_letter_code
_entity_poly.pdbx_strand_id
1 'polypeptide(L)'
;MAIDTVAETMEPNRLAELGVLGVLAEESADRERVRDRLQHNVGRYWTAGHGALEPAFERLRADEHIVAVSPSGDDGSHRGVEYAITDGGRNRLRELLKEPIPDDDIPTRQPQFMLKLGFLHHLSAAEQTDQLAALADQFERVRDRWVDIKTGHEDAVPDPRGYRRELQELTIRLTETYLEWVNDLQRDR
;
A
#
# COMPACT_ATOMS: atom_id res chain seq x y z
N MET A 1 -19.08 5.45 31.69
CA MET A 1 -17.66 5.33 31.24
C MET A 1 -17.73 5.22 29.73
N ALA A 2 -17.55 6.34 29.04
CA ALA A 2 -17.79 6.44 27.60
C ALA A 2 -16.63 5.76 26.87
N ILE A 3 -16.94 4.67 26.16
CA ILE A 3 -16.11 4.14 25.09
C ILE A 3 -16.63 4.87 23.85
N ASP A 4 -16.00 5.99 23.51
CA ASP A 4 -16.13 6.62 22.20
C ASP A 4 -14.77 7.18 21.85
N THR A 5 -13.93 6.31 21.32
CA THR A 5 -12.79 6.71 20.49
C THR A 5 -12.82 5.77 19.32
N VAL A 6 -13.77 6.00 18.43
CA VAL A 6 -13.67 5.52 17.05
C VAL A 6 -12.46 6.25 16.49
N ALA A 7 -11.33 5.55 16.39
CA ALA A 7 -10.18 6.04 15.67
C ALA A 7 -10.64 6.27 14.23
N GLU A 8 -10.84 7.54 13.83
CA GLU A 8 -11.13 7.88 12.45
C GLU A 8 -10.01 7.30 11.58
N THR A 9 -10.34 6.31 10.78
CA THR A 9 -9.54 5.84 9.65
C THR A 9 -8.97 7.06 8.93
N MET A 10 -7.72 7.01 8.45
CA MET A 10 -7.24 8.07 7.58
C MET A 10 -8.20 8.18 6.40
N GLU A 11 -8.95 9.29 6.34
CA GLU A 11 -9.90 9.55 5.26
C GLU A 11 -9.23 9.24 3.91
N PRO A 12 -9.85 8.51 2.97
CA PRO A 12 -9.24 8.05 1.72
C PRO A 12 -8.51 9.17 0.93
N ASN A 13 -8.93 10.41 1.16
CA ASN A 13 -8.35 11.62 0.61
C ASN A 13 -6.96 11.95 1.22
N ARG A 14 -6.78 11.84 2.54
CA ARG A 14 -5.51 12.14 3.24
C ARG A 14 -4.41 11.16 2.90
N LEU A 15 -4.78 9.89 2.81
CA LEU A 15 -3.86 8.86 2.39
C LEU A 15 -3.35 9.20 0.97
N ALA A 16 -4.24 9.64 0.07
CA ALA A 16 -3.88 9.96 -1.31
C ALA A 16 -2.99 11.20 -1.39
N GLU A 17 -3.20 12.19 -0.51
CA GLU A 17 -2.27 13.31 -0.34
C GLU A 17 -0.87 12.85 0.05
N LEU A 18 -0.76 11.94 1.02
CA LEU A 18 0.52 11.40 1.47
C LEU A 18 1.27 10.76 0.28
N GLY A 19 0.55 9.99 -0.54
CA GLY A 19 1.10 9.41 -1.77
C GLY A 19 1.60 10.47 -2.76
N VAL A 20 0.76 11.45 -3.11
CA VAL A 20 1.12 12.51 -4.06
C VAL A 20 2.31 13.33 -3.55
N LEU A 21 2.24 13.82 -2.32
CA LEU A 21 3.31 14.62 -1.72
C LEU A 21 4.61 13.81 -1.55
N GLY A 22 4.52 12.53 -1.21
CA GLY A 22 5.68 11.65 -1.10
C GLY A 22 6.44 11.54 -2.43
N VAL A 23 5.73 11.32 -3.53
CA VAL A 23 6.36 11.27 -4.87
C VAL A 23 6.95 12.63 -5.26
N LEU A 24 6.19 13.71 -5.08
CA LEU A 24 6.64 15.06 -5.46
C LEU A 24 7.77 15.60 -4.57
N ALA A 25 7.96 15.02 -3.39
CA ALA A 25 9.10 15.32 -2.53
C ALA A 25 10.42 14.73 -3.06
N GLU A 26 10.36 13.65 -3.84
CA GLU A 26 11.52 13.07 -4.52
C GLU A 26 11.85 13.82 -5.82
N GLU A 27 10.84 14.09 -6.65
CA GLU A 27 11.01 14.77 -7.94
C GLU A 27 9.69 15.36 -8.43
N SER A 28 9.75 16.49 -9.15
CA SER A 28 8.60 17.02 -9.88
C SER A 28 8.08 16.00 -10.88
N ALA A 29 6.75 15.92 -11.01
CA ALA A 29 6.12 14.94 -11.89
C ALA A 29 4.70 15.37 -12.29
N ASP A 30 4.23 14.87 -13.43
CA ASP A 30 2.82 14.97 -13.80
C ASP A 30 1.95 13.92 -13.07
N ARG A 31 0.63 14.02 -13.23
CA ARG A 31 -0.34 13.13 -12.56
C ARG A 31 -0.19 11.66 -12.97
N GLU A 32 0.16 11.40 -14.22
CA GLU A 32 0.34 10.03 -14.75
C GLU A 32 1.60 9.40 -14.15
N ARG A 33 2.70 10.16 -14.12
CA ARG A 33 3.95 9.73 -13.52
C ARG A 33 3.85 9.50 -12.01
N VAL A 34 3.12 10.35 -11.29
CA VAL A 34 2.82 10.14 -9.86
C VAL A 34 2.02 8.85 -9.67
N ARG A 35 0.97 8.66 -10.46
CA ARG A 35 0.15 7.44 -10.45
C ARG A 35 0.99 6.19 -10.69
N ASP A 36 1.87 6.22 -11.67
CA ASP A 36 2.73 5.09 -12.01
C ASP A 36 3.71 4.78 -10.88
N ARG A 37 4.37 5.81 -10.31
CA ARG A 37 5.28 5.62 -9.19
C ARG A 37 4.58 5.04 -7.97
N LEU A 38 3.38 5.52 -7.65
CA LEU A 38 2.59 4.97 -6.57
C LEU A 38 2.22 3.50 -6.85
N GLN A 39 1.78 3.17 -8.07
CA GLN A 39 1.47 1.78 -8.42
C GLN A 39 2.69 0.84 -8.31
N HIS A 40 3.85 1.30 -8.77
CA HIS A 40 5.08 0.50 -8.74
C HIS A 40 5.63 0.33 -7.31
N ASN A 41 5.60 1.39 -6.49
CA ASN A 41 6.22 1.40 -5.17
C ASN A 41 5.28 0.94 -4.05
N VAL A 42 4.00 1.32 -4.13
CA VAL A 42 3.01 1.09 -3.06
C VAL A 42 1.70 0.47 -3.56
N GLY A 43 1.52 0.27 -4.87
CA GLY A 43 0.26 -0.19 -5.47
C GLY A 43 -0.24 -1.54 -4.98
N ARG A 44 0.65 -2.37 -4.42
CA ARG A 44 0.29 -3.64 -3.77
C ARG A 44 -0.26 -3.46 -2.34
N TYR A 45 0.03 -2.32 -1.70
CA TYR A 45 -0.42 -1.93 -0.37
C TYR A 45 -1.52 -0.86 -0.41
N TRP A 46 -1.85 -0.37 -1.60
CA TRP A 46 -2.73 0.77 -1.84
C TRP A 46 -4.01 0.33 -2.56
N THR A 47 -5.10 0.13 -1.82
CA THR A 47 -6.42 -0.26 -2.36
C THR A 47 -7.33 0.93 -2.69
N ALA A 48 -7.00 2.14 -2.24
CA ALA A 48 -7.78 3.33 -2.60
C ALA A 48 -7.65 3.58 -4.10
N GLY A 49 -8.66 3.17 -4.85
CA GLY A 49 -8.60 3.15 -6.31
C GLY A 49 -8.24 4.51 -6.92
N HIS A 50 -7.95 4.46 -8.22
CA HIS A 50 -7.61 5.59 -9.09
C HIS A 50 -8.45 6.87 -8.92
N GLY A 51 -9.65 6.78 -8.32
CA GLY A 51 -10.55 7.90 -8.06
C GLY A 51 -10.16 8.83 -6.91
N ALA A 52 -9.29 8.43 -5.98
CA ALA A 52 -8.88 9.29 -4.86
C ALA A 52 -7.74 10.26 -5.21
N LEU A 53 -6.96 9.98 -6.27
CA LEU A 53 -5.81 10.80 -6.65
C LEU A 53 -6.22 12.15 -7.24
N GLU A 54 -7.24 12.21 -8.09
CA GLU A 54 -7.67 13.47 -8.70
C GLU A 54 -8.19 14.47 -7.65
N PRO A 55 -9.11 14.09 -6.74
CA PRO A 55 -9.50 14.97 -5.63
C PRO A 55 -8.32 15.41 -4.75
N ALA A 56 -7.32 14.55 -4.55
CA ALA A 56 -6.13 14.90 -3.79
C ALA A 56 -5.29 15.96 -4.51
N PHE A 57 -5.05 15.83 -5.81
CA PHE A 57 -4.35 16.84 -6.61
C PHE A 57 -5.06 18.20 -6.55
N GLU A 58 -6.37 18.23 -6.76
CA GLU A 58 -7.14 19.49 -6.73
C GLU A 58 -7.04 20.20 -5.37
N ARG A 59 -7.16 19.45 -4.27
CA ARG A 59 -7.02 19.99 -2.92
C ARG A 59 -5.61 20.49 -2.63
N LEU A 60 -4.59 19.69 -2.95
CA LEU A 60 -3.19 20.08 -2.74
C LEU A 60 -2.82 21.34 -3.54
N ARG A 61 -3.42 21.55 -4.73
CA ARG A 61 -3.28 22.81 -5.46
C ARG A 61 -3.98 23.97 -4.77
N ALA A 62 -5.24 23.76 -4.37
CA ALA A 62 -6.06 24.79 -3.73
C ALA A 62 -5.43 25.29 -2.41
N ASP A 63 -4.80 24.38 -1.67
CA ASP A 63 -4.11 24.66 -0.41
C ASP A 63 -2.65 25.12 -0.61
N GLU A 64 -2.22 25.37 -1.86
CA GLU A 64 -0.86 25.82 -2.22
C GLU A 64 0.26 24.86 -1.77
N HIS A 65 -0.07 23.59 -1.52
CA HIS A 65 0.91 22.54 -1.17
C HIS A 65 1.71 22.06 -2.39
N ILE A 66 1.17 22.21 -3.60
CA ILE A 66 1.86 21.91 -4.86
C ILE A 66 1.64 23.04 -5.87
N VAL A 67 2.60 23.22 -6.77
CA VAL A 67 2.56 24.25 -7.83
C VAL A 67 2.89 23.64 -9.18
N ALA A 68 2.26 24.13 -10.25
CA ALA A 68 2.64 23.72 -11.61
C ALA A 68 3.96 24.38 -12.01
N VAL A 69 4.88 23.59 -12.56
CA VAL A 69 6.20 24.05 -12.99
C VAL A 69 6.42 23.96 -14.50
N SER A 70 5.48 23.36 -15.24
CA SER A 70 5.45 23.37 -16.70
C SER A 70 4.19 24.10 -17.22
N PRO A 71 4.25 24.68 -18.43
CA PRO A 71 3.08 25.32 -19.03
C PRO A 71 2.00 24.28 -19.35
N SER A 72 0.73 24.65 -19.10
CA SER A 72 -0.43 23.88 -19.59
C SER A 72 -0.37 23.77 -21.11
N GLY A 73 -0.70 22.61 -21.67
CA GLY A 73 -0.77 22.44 -23.13
C GLY A 73 -1.79 23.39 -23.76
N ASP A 74 -1.64 23.63 -25.08
CA ASP A 74 -2.37 24.63 -25.90
C ASP A 74 -3.92 24.58 -25.79
N ASP A 75 -4.49 23.50 -25.25
CA ASP A 75 -5.95 23.29 -25.15
C ASP A 75 -6.52 23.53 -23.74
N GLY A 76 -5.76 24.19 -22.85
CA GLY A 76 -6.17 24.39 -21.45
C GLY A 76 -6.23 23.10 -20.61
N SER A 77 -5.79 21.98 -21.19
CA SER A 77 -5.73 20.68 -20.52
C SER A 77 -4.57 20.62 -19.54
N HIS A 78 -4.83 20.15 -18.32
CA HIS A 78 -3.78 19.82 -17.35
C HIS A 78 -3.04 18.51 -17.64
N ARG A 79 -3.30 17.89 -18.80
CA ARG A 79 -2.61 16.68 -19.24
C ARG A 79 -1.13 17.02 -19.53
N GLY A 80 -0.22 16.32 -18.88
CA GLY A 80 1.23 16.57 -19.00
C GLY A 80 1.73 17.80 -18.22
N VAL A 81 0.90 18.41 -17.37
CA VAL A 81 1.37 19.46 -16.45
C VAL A 81 2.16 18.81 -15.33
N GLU A 82 3.40 19.25 -15.17
CA GLU A 82 4.28 18.85 -14.08
C GLU A 82 4.03 19.69 -12.85
N TYR A 83 4.06 19.03 -11.70
CA TYR A 83 3.87 19.61 -10.39
C TYR A 83 5.15 19.50 -9.57
N ALA A 84 5.42 20.52 -8.77
CA ALA A 84 6.44 20.49 -7.73
C ALA A 84 5.81 20.72 -6.36
N ILE A 85 6.37 20.09 -5.34
CA ILE A 85 5.97 20.32 -3.94
C ILE A 85 6.47 21.70 -3.45
N THR A 86 5.64 22.43 -2.71
CA THR A 86 6.03 23.70 -2.07
C THR A 86 6.57 23.45 -0.65
N ASP A 87 7.10 24.49 0.01
CA ASP A 87 7.48 24.39 1.43
C ASP A 87 6.28 24.07 2.33
N GLY A 88 5.11 24.63 2.03
CA GLY A 88 3.84 24.28 2.66
C GLY A 88 3.52 22.79 2.47
N GLY A 89 3.64 22.28 1.24
CA GLY A 89 3.46 20.87 0.95
C GLY A 89 4.44 19.96 1.68
N ARG A 90 5.71 20.38 1.85
CA ARG A 90 6.70 19.63 2.65
C ARG A 90 6.32 19.59 4.13
N ASN A 91 5.74 20.67 4.67
CA ASN A 91 5.21 20.66 6.03
C ASN A 91 4.01 19.74 6.16
N ARG A 92 3.06 19.80 5.22
CA ARG A 92 1.91 18.89 5.17
C ARG A 92 2.33 17.43 5.07
N LEU A 93 3.34 17.11 4.26
CA LEU A 93 3.91 15.78 4.17
C LEU A 93 4.45 15.30 5.53
N ARG A 94 5.16 16.17 6.26
CA ARG A 94 5.68 15.84 7.60
C ARG A 94 4.58 15.63 8.62
N GLU A 95 3.46 16.36 8.52
CA GLU A 95 2.28 16.15 9.37
C GLU A 95 1.69 14.77 9.11
N LEU A 96 1.37 14.47 7.84
CA LEU A 96 0.80 13.18 7.42
C LEU A 96 1.69 12.00 7.83
N LEU A 97 3.01 12.12 7.71
CA LEU A 97 3.96 11.07 8.13
C LEU A 97 4.02 10.86 9.65
N LYS A 98 3.56 11.82 10.45
CA LYS A 98 3.49 11.74 11.92
C LYS A 98 2.10 11.37 12.42
N GLU A 99 1.10 11.32 11.55
CA GLU A 99 -0.23 10.84 11.91
C GLU A 99 -0.12 9.35 12.31
N PRO A 100 -0.75 8.93 13.41
CA PRO A 100 -0.74 7.53 13.81
C PRO A 100 -1.49 6.68 12.78
N ILE A 101 -1.02 5.46 12.55
CA ILE A 101 -1.76 4.47 11.77
C ILE A 101 -2.95 4.00 12.63
N PRO A 102 -4.21 4.11 12.15
CA PRO A 102 -5.37 3.62 12.88
C PRO A 102 -5.28 2.13 13.19
N ASP A 103 -5.82 1.70 14.35
CA ASP A 103 -5.76 0.30 14.79
C ASP A 103 -6.34 -0.69 13.76
N ASP A 104 -7.38 -0.26 13.04
CA ASP A 104 -8.05 -1.08 12.03
C ASP A 104 -7.28 -1.16 10.69
N ASP A 105 -6.33 -0.24 10.46
CA ASP A 105 -5.42 -0.26 9.33
C ASP A 105 -4.13 -1.05 9.63
N ILE A 106 -3.92 -1.48 10.88
CA ILE A 106 -2.81 -2.36 11.24
C ILE A 106 -3.00 -3.70 10.51
N PRO A 107 -1.99 -4.22 9.78
CA PRO A 107 -2.10 -5.35 8.85
C PRO A 107 -2.24 -6.74 9.52
N THR A 108 -3.02 -6.84 10.60
CA THR A 108 -3.26 -8.07 11.36
C THR A 108 -4.55 -8.80 10.95
N ARG A 109 -5.45 -8.14 10.20
CA ARG A 109 -6.77 -8.68 9.88
C ARG A 109 -6.92 -8.78 8.36
N GLN A 110 -6.76 -9.99 7.82
CA GLN A 110 -7.10 -10.30 6.43
C GLN A 110 -8.52 -10.91 6.40
N PRO A 111 -9.59 -10.12 6.19
CA PRO A 111 -10.95 -10.55 6.51
C PRO A 111 -11.38 -11.78 5.70
N GLN A 112 -10.99 -11.84 4.43
CA GLN A 112 -11.30 -12.99 3.58
C GLN A 112 -10.63 -14.28 4.07
N PHE A 113 -9.36 -14.20 4.50
CA PHE A 113 -8.63 -15.34 5.06
C PHE A 113 -9.30 -15.84 6.36
N MET A 114 -9.61 -14.92 7.27
CA MET A 114 -10.26 -15.24 8.54
C MET A 114 -11.63 -15.88 8.34
N LEU A 115 -12.47 -15.33 7.45
CA LEU A 115 -13.80 -15.86 7.15
C LEU A 115 -13.72 -17.24 6.51
N LYS A 116 -12.84 -17.44 5.51
CA LYS A 116 -12.67 -18.74 4.85
C LYS A 116 -12.29 -19.84 5.84
N LEU A 117 -11.31 -19.59 6.70
CA LEU A 117 -10.86 -20.58 7.67
C LEU A 117 -11.86 -20.80 8.82
N GLY A 118 -12.51 -19.72 9.30
CA GLY A 118 -13.54 -19.82 10.32
C GLY A 118 -14.73 -20.72 9.93
N PHE A 119 -15.10 -20.72 8.64
CA PHE A 119 -16.20 -21.53 8.10
C PHE A 119 -15.75 -22.83 7.42
N LEU A 120 -14.46 -23.17 7.46
CA LEU A 120 -13.91 -24.35 6.77
C LEU A 120 -14.52 -25.67 7.29
N HIS A 121 -15.00 -25.68 8.53
CA HIS A 121 -15.65 -26.83 9.17
C HIS A 121 -16.96 -27.29 8.49
N HIS A 122 -17.52 -26.50 7.58
CA HIS A 122 -18.68 -26.91 6.77
C HIS A 122 -18.31 -27.86 5.62
N LEU A 123 -17.03 -28.03 5.32
CA LEU A 123 -16.53 -29.00 4.34
C LEU A 123 -16.26 -30.37 4.99
N SER A 124 -16.28 -31.44 4.20
CA SER A 124 -15.83 -32.76 4.65
C SER A 124 -14.34 -32.75 5.02
N ALA A 125 -13.88 -33.71 5.83
CA ALA A 125 -12.48 -33.77 6.25
C ALA A 125 -11.49 -33.80 5.07
N ALA A 126 -11.82 -34.56 4.01
CA ALA A 126 -11.00 -34.62 2.79
C ALA A 126 -10.94 -33.24 2.10
N GLU A 127 -12.08 -32.58 1.92
CA GLU A 127 -12.14 -31.25 1.32
C GLU A 127 -11.39 -30.20 2.18
N GLN A 128 -11.46 -30.30 3.51
CA GLN A 128 -10.70 -29.42 4.39
C GLN A 128 -9.19 -29.59 4.18
N THR A 129 -8.70 -30.82 4.11
CA THR A 129 -7.29 -31.12 3.82
C THR A 129 -6.87 -30.55 2.48
N ASP A 130 -7.67 -30.76 1.43
CA ASP A 130 -7.39 -30.23 0.09
C ASP A 130 -7.33 -28.71 0.07
N GLN A 131 -8.24 -28.03 0.77
CA GLN A 131 -8.22 -26.56 0.85
C GLN A 131 -7.02 -26.02 1.63
N LEU A 132 -6.60 -26.69 2.70
CA LEU A 132 -5.41 -26.30 3.47
C LEU A 132 -4.13 -26.51 2.64
N ALA A 133 -4.03 -27.61 1.90
CA ALA A 133 -2.90 -27.87 0.99
C ALA A 133 -2.82 -26.81 -0.11
N ALA A 134 -3.94 -26.51 -0.78
CA ALA A 134 -3.99 -25.47 -1.81
C ALA A 134 -3.61 -24.08 -1.28
N LEU A 135 -3.94 -23.79 -0.02
CA LEU A 135 -3.58 -22.56 0.66
C LEU A 135 -2.09 -22.49 1.01
N ALA A 136 -1.49 -23.59 1.46
CA ALA A 136 -0.04 -23.71 1.65
C ALA A 136 0.70 -23.45 0.34
N ASP A 137 0.31 -24.13 -0.75
CA ASP A 137 0.90 -23.92 -2.08
C ASP A 137 0.75 -22.45 -2.55
N GLN A 138 -0.37 -21.80 -2.19
CA GLN A 138 -0.57 -20.39 -2.51
C GLN A 138 0.40 -19.49 -1.75
N PHE A 139 0.65 -19.73 -0.47
CA PHE A 139 1.62 -18.97 0.31
C PHE A 139 3.03 -19.18 -0.19
N GLU A 140 3.42 -20.41 -0.56
CA GLU A 140 4.72 -20.68 -1.18
C GLU A 140 4.91 -19.87 -2.46
N ARG A 141 3.94 -19.92 -3.39
CA ARG A 141 3.99 -19.12 -4.63
C ARG A 141 4.09 -17.61 -4.38
N VAL A 142 3.41 -17.12 -3.35
CA VAL A 142 3.46 -15.69 -2.99
C VAL A 142 4.82 -15.33 -2.38
N ARG A 143 5.36 -16.17 -1.50
CA ARG A 143 6.69 -16.02 -0.89
C ARG A 143 7.77 -15.99 -1.96
N ASP A 144 7.78 -16.98 -2.86
CA ASP A 144 8.77 -17.09 -3.93
C ASP A 144 8.77 -15.84 -4.82
N ARG A 145 7.58 -15.38 -5.21
CA ARG A 145 7.42 -14.15 -5.97
C ARG A 145 8.02 -12.93 -5.26
N TRP A 146 7.86 -12.81 -3.94
CA TRP A 146 8.42 -11.70 -3.18
C TRP A 146 9.93 -11.80 -3.01
N VAL A 147 10.47 -13.02 -2.88
CA VAL A 147 11.91 -13.27 -2.91
C VAL A 147 12.52 -12.84 -4.25
N ASP A 148 11.86 -13.19 -5.37
CA ASP A 148 12.30 -12.78 -6.71
C ASP A 148 12.28 -11.26 -6.88
N ILE A 149 11.19 -10.60 -6.43
CA ILE A 149 11.06 -9.14 -6.47
C ILE A 149 12.16 -8.47 -5.64
N LYS A 150 12.40 -8.95 -4.41
CA LYS A 150 13.45 -8.40 -3.52
C LYS A 150 14.82 -8.53 -4.19
N THR A 151 15.15 -9.71 -4.69
CA THR A 151 16.45 -9.99 -5.34
C THR A 151 16.64 -9.12 -6.57
N GLY A 152 15.66 -9.03 -7.47
CA GLY A 152 15.76 -8.20 -8.68
C GLY A 152 15.88 -6.69 -8.40
N HIS A 153 15.39 -6.21 -7.25
CA HIS A 153 15.55 -4.81 -6.85
C HIS A 153 16.89 -4.52 -6.17
N GLU A 154 17.48 -5.50 -5.46
CA GLU A 154 18.83 -5.38 -4.89
C GLU A 154 19.88 -5.15 -5.98
N ASP A 155 19.70 -5.77 -7.14
CA ASP A 155 20.59 -5.62 -8.29
C ASP A 155 20.43 -4.28 -9.04
N ALA A 156 19.25 -3.64 -8.93
CA ALA A 156 18.87 -2.49 -9.74
C ALA A 156 19.06 -1.12 -9.07
N VAL A 157 19.01 -1.03 -7.72
CA VAL A 157 19.06 0.26 -6.99
C VAL A 157 20.03 0.18 -5.80
N PRO A 158 21.24 0.76 -5.92
CA PRO A 158 22.30 0.65 -4.90
C PRO A 158 22.01 1.34 -3.57
N ASP A 159 21.06 2.29 -3.52
CA ASP A 159 20.71 3.04 -2.30
C ASP A 159 19.19 3.26 -2.22
N PRO A 160 18.41 2.30 -1.68
CA PRO A 160 17.00 2.50 -1.45
C PRO A 160 16.84 3.51 -0.31
N ARG A 161 16.63 4.78 -0.63
CA ARG A 161 16.18 5.76 0.37
C ARG A 161 14.82 5.31 0.91
N GLY A 162 14.68 5.20 2.23
CA GLY A 162 13.44 4.79 2.91
C GLY A 162 13.36 3.29 3.28
N TYR A 163 12.18 2.82 3.67
CA TYR A 163 11.97 1.49 4.28
C TYR A 163 11.52 0.39 3.29
N ARG A 164 11.77 0.56 1.99
CA ARG A 164 11.21 -0.33 0.96
C ARG A 164 11.69 -1.78 1.11
N ARG A 165 12.98 -1.96 1.41
CA ARG A 165 13.59 -3.30 1.58
C ARG A 165 13.00 -3.98 2.80
N GLU A 166 12.88 -3.24 3.90
CA GLU A 166 12.34 -3.69 5.17
C GLU A 166 10.86 -4.11 5.02
N LEU A 167 10.08 -3.37 4.23
CA LEU A 167 8.69 -3.73 3.92
C LEU A 167 8.58 -5.00 3.06
N GLN A 168 9.50 -5.19 2.11
CA GLN A 168 9.58 -6.43 1.32
C GLN A 168 9.95 -7.62 2.22
N GLU A 169 10.95 -7.46 3.10
CA GLU A 169 11.34 -8.46 4.08
C GLU A 169 10.20 -8.80 5.05
N LEU A 170 9.49 -7.78 5.56
CA LEU A 170 8.32 -7.97 6.41
C LEU A 170 7.25 -8.81 5.69
N THR A 171 7.00 -8.52 4.42
CA THR A 171 6.01 -9.27 3.63
C THR A 171 6.40 -10.73 3.44
N ILE A 172 7.68 -11.01 3.19
CA ILE A 172 8.21 -12.37 3.12
C ILE A 172 8.00 -13.09 4.46
N ARG A 173 8.43 -12.47 5.58
CA ARG A 173 8.31 -13.05 6.92
C ARG A 173 6.86 -13.33 7.33
N LEU A 174 5.94 -12.42 7.03
CA LEU A 174 4.52 -12.62 7.30
C LEU A 174 3.97 -13.80 6.48
N THR A 175 4.34 -13.90 5.21
CA THR A 175 3.92 -15.00 4.34
C THR A 175 4.46 -16.35 4.85
N GLU A 176 5.73 -16.39 5.28
CA GLU A 176 6.36 -17.57 5.88
C GLU A 176 5.65 -17.97 7.19
N THR A 177 5.33 -16.99 8.04
CA THR A 177 4.57 -17.23 9.28
C THR A 177 3.20 -17.87 9.00
N TYR A 178 2.47 -17.37 7.99
CA TYR A 178 1.19 -17.97 7.60
C TYR A 178 1.35 -19.39 7.01
N LEU A 179 2.39 -19.62 6.22
CA LEU A 179 2.69 -20.93 5.65
C LEU A 179 3.02 -21.95 6.74
N GLU A 180 3.89 -21.59 7.68
CA GLU A 180 4.25 -22.43 8.84
C GLU A 180 3.00 -22.80 9.63
N TRP A 181 2.17 -21.81 9.94
CA TRP A 181 0.93 -22.03 10.68
C TRP A 181 -0.06 -22.96 9.95
N VAL A 182 -0.24 -22.81 8.63
CA VAL A 182 -1.09 -23.73 7.85
C VAL A 182 -0.52 -25.14 7.83
N ASN A 183 0.80 -25.28 7.70
CA ASN A 183 1.46 -26.60 7.71
C ASN A 183 1.32 -27.30 9.07
N ASP A 184 1.42 -26.56 10.17
CA ASP A 184 1.20 -27.12 11.52
C ASP A 184 -0.25 -27.56 11.72
N LEU A 185 -1.22 -26.78 11.25
CA LEU A 185 -2.64 -27.19 11.27
C LEU A 185 -2.93 -28.49 10.52
N GLN A 186 -2.18 -28.78 9.45
CA GLN A 186 -2.32 -30.04 8.71
C GLN A 186 -1.67 -31.22 9.44
N ARG A 187 -0.61 -30.99 10.22
CA ARG A 187 0.08 -32.04 11.01
C ARG A 187 -0.71 -32.47 12.23
N ASP A 188 -1.42 -31.53 12.85
CA ASP A 188 -2.18 -31.75 14.09
C ASP A 188 -3.59 -32.31 13.86
N ARG A 189 -3.96 -32.65 12.62
CA ARG A 189 -5.26 -33.22 12.22
C ARG A 189 -5.14 -34.67 11.76
#